data_AF-A0A936EP74-F1
#
_entry.id   AF-A0A936EP74-F1
#
_cell.length_a   1.000
_cell.length_b   1.000
_cell.length_c   1.000
_cell.angle_alpha   90.00
_cell.angle_beta   90.00
_cell.angle_gamma   90.00
#
_symmetry.space_group_name_H-M   'P 1'
#
loop_
_entity.id
_entity.type
_entity.pdbx_description
1 polymer ?
#
loop_
_entity_poly.entity_id
_entity_poly.type
_entity_poly.pdbx_seq_one_letter_code
_entity_poly.pdbx_strand_id
1 'polypeptide(L)'
;MLAAGLLLTISVFGYFLGNNRNLRSVDTSNNFTENRVMTSSEVMNRLKEKASFAKDYVDEHGFDVSYCFMVDMRLPSGKNRFFVYNLLKDSLEAAGLVAHGKGSESESGLIFSNTPNSNCTSLGKYKIGSSYNGNFGLSYKLKGLDKTNSRALDRAVVLHSYYGVPNIEVYPAPIALSEGCPMVSTAFLAQLKAYMDESQEPILLWIYY
;
A
#
# COMPACT_ATOMS: atom_id res chain seq x y z
N MET A 1 16.91 -12.88 93.52
CA MET A 1 15.54 -13.34 93.24
C MET A 1 15.37 -13.33 91.73
N LEU A 2 15.82 -14.40 91.05
CA LEU A 2 15.02 -15.57 90.60
C LEU A 2 13.94 -15.22 89.57
N ALA A 3 14.18 -15.65 88.32
CA ALA A 3 13.30 -16.07 87.20
C ALA A 3 13.96 -15.64 85.87
N ALA A 4 14.66 -16.47 85.08
CA ALA A 4 14.22 -17.68 84.34
C ALA A 4 12.82 -17.47 83.72
N GLY A 5 12.56 -17.46 82.43
CA GLY A 5 13.26 -17.92 81.22
C GLY A 5 12.19 -18.55 80.33
N LEU A 6 12.11 -18.25 79.03
CA LEU A 6 11.62 -19.18 77.99
C LEU A 6 11.85 -18.61 76.58
N LEU A 7 12.65 -19.32 75.80
CA LEU A 7 12.72 -19.24 74.34
C LEU A 7 11.58 -20.10 73.76
N LEU A 8 10.81 -19.57 72.81
CA LEU A 8 10.12 -20.37 71.79
C LEU A 8 10.03 -19.56 70.48
N THR A 9 10.72 -20.08 69.47
CA THR A 9 10.62 -19.73 68.05
C THR A 9 9.28 -20.20 67.48
N ILE A 10 8.66 -19.45 66.55
CA ILE A 10 7.89 -20.01 65.42
C ILE A 10 7.88 -18.99 64.27
N SER A 11 8.16 -19.52 63.09
CA SER A 11 8.28 -18.88 61.79
C SER A 11 6.93 -18.68 61.09
N VAL A 12 6.88 -17.62 60.26
CA VAL A 12 6.21 -17.46 58.96
C VAL A 12 4.70 -17.78 58.88
N PHE A 13 3.90 -16.77 58.53
CA PHE A 13 3.11 -16.78 57.29
C PHE A 13 2.48 -15.39 57.06
N GLY A 14 2.90 -14.70 56.01
CA GLY A 14 2.25 -13.48 55.55
C GLY A 14 0.88 -13.83 54.97
N TYR A 15 -0.19 -13.32 55.56
CA TYR A 15 -1.51 -13.33 54.94
C TYR A 15 -1.60 -12.16 53.95
N PHE A 16 -1.19 -12.41 52.71
CA PHE A 16 -1.66 -11.62 51.57
C PHE A 16 -3.10 -12.06 51.26
N LEU A 17 -4.07 -11.23 51.60
CA LEU A 17 -5.43 -11.38 51.10
C LEU A 17 -5.41 -11.06 49.60
N GLY A 18 -5.51 -12.12 48.79
CA GLY A 18 -5.63 -12.04 47.34
C GLY A 18 -6.92 -11.35 46.94
N ASN A 19 -6.80 -10.19 46.29
CA ASN A 19 -7.90 -9.58 45.57
C ASN A 19 -7.99 -10.25 44.19
N ASN A 20 -9.04 -11.03 43.99
CA ASN A 20 -9.25 -11.86 42.81
C ASN A 20 -9.71 -10.99 41.64
N ARG A 21 -8.77 -10.33 40.95
CA ARG A 21 -9.04 -9.75 39.63
C ARG A 21 -8.89 -10.86 38.60
N ASN A 22 -10.03 -11.27 38.04
CA ASN A 22 -10.11 -12.02 36.78
C ASN A 22 -9.26 -11.30 35.71
N LEU A 23 -8.00 -11.70 35.58
CA LEU A 23 -7.19 -11.41 34.40
C LEU A 23 -7.69 -12.37 33.33
N ARG A 24 -8.72 -11.95 32.60
CA ARG A 24 -8.98 -12.50 31.27
C ARG A 24 -7.71 -12.26 30.45
N SER A 25 -7.00 -13.33 30.11
CA SER A 25 -6.02 -13.30 29.04
C SER A 25 -6.75 -12.86 27.77
N VAL A 26 -6.62 -11.59 27.41
CA VAL A 26 -7.00 -11.12 26.08
C VAL A 26 -6.02 -11.80 25.13
N ASP A 27 -6.51 -12.79 24.40
CA ASP A 27 -5.74 -13.55 23.43
C ASP A 27 -5.47 -12.65 22.21
N THR A 28 -4.42 -11.82 22.30
CA THR A 28 -4.01 -10.86 21.26
C THR A 28 -3.49 -11.53 19.99
N SER A 29 -3.21 -12.83 20.03
CA SER A 29 -2.68 -13.61 18.89
C SER A 29 -3.74 -13.85 17.80
N ASN A 30 -4.98 -14.13 18.21
CA ASN A 30 -6.09 -14.38 17.30
C ASN A 30 -6.55 -13.10 16.61
N ASN A 31 -6.66 -11.98 17.34
CA ASN A 31 -7.07 -10.69 16.76
C ASN A 31 -6.06 -10.15 15.73
N PHE A 32 -4.76 -10.37 15.91
CA PHE A 32 -3.76 -9.88 14.95
C PHE A 32 -3.75 -10.72 13.67
N THR A 33 -3.89 -12.03 13.81
CA THR A 33 -3.95 -12.97 12.68
C THR A 33 -5.25 -12.83 11.91
N GLU A 34 -6.39 -12.75 12.60
CA GLU A 34 -7.72 -12.54 12.00
C GLU A 34 -7.80 -11.20 11.27
N ASN A 35 -7.32 -10.09 11.86
CA ASN A 35 -7.24 -8.81 11.17
C ASN A 35 -6.29 -8.84 9.96
N ARG A 36 -5.16 -9.56 10.02
CA ARG A 36 -4.22 -9.69 8.89
C ARG A 36 -4.79 -10.54 7.75
N VAL A 37 -5.49 -11.63 8.07
CA VAL A 37 -6.17 -12.48 7.10
C VAL A 37 -7.36 -11.75 6.48
N MET A 38 -8.16 -11.06 7.28
CA MET A 38 -9.29 -10.24 6.84
C MET A 38 -8.83 -9.09 5.95
N THR A 39 -7.75 -8.38 6.32
CA THR A 39 -7.20 -7.31 5.45
C THR A 39 -6.64 -7.85 4.14
N SER A 40 -6.04 -9.04 4.14
CA SER A 40 -5.52 -9.65 2.91
C SER A 40 -6.65 -10.13 1.99
N SER A 41 -7.73 -10.71 2.54
CA SER A 41 -8.90 -11.13 1.76
C SER A 41 -9.68 -9.92 1.22
N GLU A 42 -9.85 -8.86 2.01
CA GLU A 42 -10.47 -7.62 1.56
C GLU A 42 -9.69 -6.94 0.44
N VAL A 43 -8.36 -6.88 0.54
CA VAL A 43 -7.51 -6.36 -0.54
C VAL A 43 -7.70 -7.19 -1.81
N MET A 44 -7.65 -8.52 -1.71
CA MET A 44 -7.84 -9.40 -2.86
C MET A 44 -9.25 -9.29 -3.47
N ASN A 45 -10.29 -9.10 -2.66
CA ASN A 45 -11.65 -8.88 -3.16
C ASN A 45 -11.74 -7.58 -3.97
N ARG A 46 -11.14 -6.49 -3.47
CA ARG A 46 -11.12 -5.20 -4.17
C ARG A 46 -10.28 -5.27 -5.44
N LEU A 47 -9.19 -6.04 -5.45
CA LEU A 47 -8.41 -6.30 -6.66
C LEU A 47 -9.20 -7.08 -7.69
N LYS A 48 -9.88 -8.17 -7.31
CA LYS A 48 -10.73 -8.96 -8.21
C LYS A 48 -11.87 -8.13 -8.79
N GLU A 49 -12.53 -7.31 -7.97
CA GLU A 49 -13.56 -6.38 -8.42
C GLU A 49 -13.01 -5.42 -9.48
N LYS A 50 -11.86 -4.78 -9.20
CA LYS A 50 -11.20 -3.88 -10.18
C LYS A 50 -10.71 -4.61 -11.41
N ALA A 51 -10.25 -5.85 -11.29
CA ALA A 51 -9.82 -6.70 -12.40
C ALA A 51 -10.96 -7.00 -13.35
N SER A 52 -12.16 -7.30 -12.83
CA SER A 52 -13.35 -7.52 -13.66
C SER A 52 -13.66 -6.31 -14.53
N PHE A 53 -13.69 -5.11 -13.94
CA PHE A 53 -13.90 -3.87 -14.71
C PHE A 53 -12.74 -3.54 -15.65
N ALA A 54 -11.51 -3.85 -15.25
CA ALA A 54 -10.33 -3.62 -16.08
C ALA A 54 -10.35 -4.53 -17.32
N LYS A 55 -10.78 -5.79 -17.18
CA LYS A 55 -10.88 -6.75 -18.27
C LYS A 55 -11.76 -6.25 -19.41
N ASP A 56 -12.98 -5.79 -19.09
CA ASP A 56 -13.88 -5.21 -20.09
C ASP A 56 -13.25 -3.97 -20.75
N TYR A 57 -12.59 -3.12 -19.96
CA TYR A 57 -11.99 -1.88 -20.46
C TYR A 57 -10.82 -2.13 -21.41
N VAL A 58 -9.91 -3.05 -21.09
CA VAL A 58 -8.71 -3.29 -21.89
C VAL A 58 -9.04 -3.91 -23.25
N ASP A 59 -10.04 -4.81 -23.28
CA ASP A 59 -10.53 -5.46 -24.50
C ASP A 59 -11.13 -4.44 -25.47
N GLU A 60 -11.86 -3.43 -24.96
CA GLU A 60 -12.52 -2.42 -25.78
C GLU A 60 -11.61 -1.28 -26.27
N HIS A 61 -10.50 -1.00 -25.56
CA HIS A 61 -9.73 0.23 -25.74
C HIS A 61 -8.29 0.03 -26.25
N GLY A 62 -7.91 -1.19 -26.62
CA GLY A 62 -6.58 -1.49 -27.16
C GLY A 62 -5.47 -1.32 -26.12
N PHE A 63 -5.66 -1.97 -24.97
CA PHE A 63 -4.63 -2.12 -23.94
C PHE A 63 -4.18 -3.57 -23.86
N ASP A 64 -3.10 -3.81 -23.12
CA ASP A 64 -2.71 -5.17 -22.78
C ASP A 64 -3.84 -5.91 -22.03
N VAL A 65 -4.25 -7.05 -22.58
CA VAL A 65 -5.34 -7.88 -22.05
C VAL A 65 -4.87 -8.86 -20.97
N SER A 66 -3.55 -8.96 -20.75
CA SER A 66 -2.95 -9.87 -19.78
C SER A 66 -2.75 -9.21 -18.43
N TYR A 67 -2.29 -7.96 -18.40
CA TYR A 67 -1.81 -7.28 -17.21
C TYR A 67 -2.51 -5.93 -17.01
N CYS A 68 -2.95 -5.71 -15.77
CA CYS A 68 -3.39 -4.40 -15.30
C CYS A 68 -2.59 -4.04 -14.05
N PHE A 69 -2.07 -2.82 -14.01
CA PHE A 69 -1.41 -2.28 -12.83
C PHE A 69 -2.45 -1.54 -11.99
N MET A 70 -2.47 -1.81 -10.68
CA MET A 70 -3.49 -1.31 -9.78
C MET A 70 -2.85 -0.67 -8.56
N VAL A 71 -3.34 0.50 -8.15
CA VAL A 71 -2.88 1.19 -6.94
C VAL A 71 -4.07 1.45 -6.02
N ASP A 72 -4.10 0.77 -4.88
CA ASP A 72 -5.13 0.92 -3.85
C ASP A 72 -4.68 1.93 -2.78
N MET A 73 -5.07 3.19 -2.95
CA MET A 73 -4.68 4.28 -2.05
C MET A 73 -5.34 4.21 -0.67
N ARG A 74 -6.29 3.30 -0.43
CA ARG A 74 -6.82 3.05 0.93
C ARG A 74 -5.76 2.42 1.83
N LEU A 75 -4.79 1.74 1.23
CA LEU A 75 -3.69 1.13 1.96
C LEU A 75 -2.63 2.19 2.33
N PRO A 76 -2.12 2.15 3.58
CA PRO A 76 -1.04 3.02 4.02
C PRO A 76 0.17 2.96 3.10
N SER A 77 0.91 4.07 2.98
CA SER A 77 2.06 4.17 2.07
C SER A 77 3.22 3.24 2.43
N GLY A 78 3.33 2.84 3.70
CA GLY A 78 4.28 1.83 4.17
C GLY A 78 3.88 0.36 3.91
N LYS A 79 2.71 0.10 3.30
CA LYS A 79 2.26 -1.23 2.88
C LYS A 79 2.25 -1.37 1.36
N ASN A 80 2.37 -2.60 0.89
CA ASN A 80 2.23 -2.94 -0.51
C ASN A 80 0.85 -2.52 -1.00
N ARG A 81 0.85 -1.58 -1.94
CA ARG A 81 -0.38 -0.97 -2.47
C ARG A 81 -0.35 -0.68 -3.96
N PHE A 82 0.75 -1.01 -4.62
CA PHE A 82 0.83 -1.18 -6.07
C PHE A 82 0.81 -2.68 -6.37
N PHE A 83 -0.02 -3.10 -7.31
CA PHE A 83 -0.23 -4.48 -7.67
C PHE A 83 -0.10 -4.67 -9.18
N VAL A 84 0.52 -5.78 -9.60
CA VAL A 84 0.45 -6.29 -10.97
C VAL A 84 -0.53 -7.44 -10.97
N TYR A 85 -1.66 -7.24 -11.65
CA TYR A 85 -2.73 -8.22 -11.72
C TYR A 85 -2.77 -8.88 -13.11
N ASN A 86 -2.81 -10.21 -13.15
CA ASN A 86 -2.99 -10.97 -14.36
C ASN A 86 -4.48 -11.20 -14.61
N LEU A 87 -5.02 -10.52 -15.63
CA LEU A 87 -6.44 -10.55 -16.00
C LEU A 87 -6.87 -11.88 -16.65
N LEU A 88 -5.93 -12.60 -17.28
CA LEU A 88 -6.19 -13.91 -17.90
C LEU A 88 -6.23 -15.03 -16.85
N LYS A 89 -5.34 -14.96 -15.85
CA LYS A 89 -5.23 -15.97 -14.78
C LYS A 89 -6.07 -15.65 -13.54
N ASP A 90 -6.67 -14.46 -13.46
CA ASP A 90 -7.34 -13.94 -12.26
C ASP A 90 -6.45 -14.01 -11.00
N SER A 91 -5.20 -13.54 -11.13
CA SER A 91 -4.17 -13.71 -10.09
C SER A 91 -3.29 -12.48 -9.88
N LEU A 92 -2.86 -12.27 -8.64
CA LEU A 92 -1.83 -11.28 -8.29
C LEU A 92 -0.44 -11.83 -8.58
N GLU A 93 0.35 -11.15 -9.42
CA GLU A 93 1.69 -11.60 -9.84
C GLU A 93 2.82 -10.84 -9.11
N ALA A 94 2.60 -9.57 -8.77
CA ALA A 94 3.57 -8.77 -8.01
C ALA A 94 2.88 -7.70 -7.16
N ALA A 95 3.53 -7.31 -6.08
CA ALA A 95 3.09 -6.20 -5.24
C ALA A 95 4.28 -5.39 -4.73
N GLY A 96 4.09 -4.10 -4.51
CA GLY A 96 5.14 -3.20 -4.06
C GLY A 96 4.63 -1.92 -3.40
N LEU A 97 5.56 -1.19 -2.81
CA LEU A 97 5.32 0.14 -2.25
C LEU A 97 5.23 1.19 -3.37
N VAL A 98 4.33 2.14 -3.20
CA VAL A 98 4.22 3.31 -4.09
C VAL A 98 3.88 4.55 -3.27
N ALA A 99 4.67 5.60 -3.44
CA ALA A 99 4.43 6.90 -2.84
C ALA A 99 3.30 7.65 -3.55
N HIS A 100 2.61 8.50 -2.80
CA HIS A 100 1.62 9.45 -3.33
C HIS A 100 2.19 10.87 -3.28
N GLY A 101 1.50 11.81 -3.92
CA GLY A 101 1.88 13.21 -3.90
C GLY A 101 1.72 13.86 -2.52
N LYS A 102 2.67 14.72 -2.14
CA LYS A 102 2.67 15.45 -0.86
C LYS A 102 1.42 16.30 -0.63
N GLY A 103 0.79 16.77 -1.70
CA GLY A 103 -0.47 17.51 -1.62
C GLY A 103 -1.68 16.64 -1.26
N SER A 104 -1.53 15.32 -1.26
CA SER A 104 -2.59 14.38 -0.85
C SER A 104 -2.69 14.20 0.66
N GLU A 105 -1.70 14.64 1.45
CA GLU A 105 -1.74 14.53 2.90
C GLU A 105 -2.72 15.53 3.51
N SER A 106 -3.60 15.05 4.39
CA SER A 106 -4.59 15.83 5.14
C SER A 106 -4.90 15.15 6.47
N GLU A 107 -5.35 15.92 7.46
CA GLU A 107 -5.68 15.44 8.80
C GLU A 107 -6.77 14.36 8.82
N SER A 108 -7.66 14.37 7.81
CA SER A 108 -8.78 13.43 7.69
C SER A 108 -8.50 12.24 6.76
N GLY A 109 -7.25 12.02 6.36
CA GLY A 109 -6.87 11.02 5.37
C GLY A 109 -6.61 11.62 3.97
N LEU A 110 -6.32 10.76 2.99
CA LEU A 110 -5.83 11.21 1.69
C LEU A 110 -6.86 12.00 0.90
N ILE A 111 -6.43 13.13 0.34
CA ILE A 111 -7.16 13.90 -0.66
C ILE A 111 -6.53 13.73 -2.05
N PHE A 112 -7.34 13.88 -3.09
CA PHE A 112 -6.90 13.71 -4.47
C PHE A 112 -7.30 14.92 -5.29
N SER A 113 -6.48 15.29 -6.27
CA SER A 113 -6.73 16.45 -7.10
C SER A 113 -6.15 16.26 -8.49
N ASN A 114 -6.84 16.83 -9.48
CA ASN A 114 -6.39 16.96 -10.86
C ASN A 114 -5.88 18.39 -11.18
N THR A 115 -5.88 19.27 -10.18
CA THR A 115 -5.53 20.69 -10.37
C THR A 115 -4.01 20.84 -10.51
N PRO A 116 -3.52 21.60 -11.50
CA PRO A 116 -2.10 21.94 -11.61
C PRO A 116 -1.55 22.52 -10.31
N ASN A 117 -0.28 22.21 -9.99
CA ASN A 117 0.43 22.65 -8.78
C ASN A 117 -0.19 22.20 -7.44
N SER A 118 -1.24 21.38 -7.43
CA SER A 118 -1.80 20.81 -6.19
C SER A 118 -0.84 19.84 -5.51
N ASN A 119 0.09 19.25 -6.27
CA ASN A 119 0.99 18.18 -5.83
C ASN A 119 0.25 16.94 -5.27
N CYS A 120 -1.07 16.81 -5.50
CA CYS A 120 -1.84 15.64 -5.12
C CYS A 120 -1.71 14.54 -6.17
N THR A 121 -1.85 13.29 -5.75
CA THR A 121 -2.18 12.21 -6.68
C THR A 121 -3.54 12.48 -7.33
N SER A 122 -3.69 12.15 -8.62
CA SER A 122 -5.00 12.08 -9.29
C SER A 122 -5.51 10.63 -9.34
N LEU A 123 -6.79 10.40 -9.06
CA LEU A 123 -7.41 9.08 -9.19
C LEU A 123 -7.87 8.82 -10.61
N GLY A 124 -7.96 7.55 -11.00
CA GLY A 124 -8.51 7.10 -12.27
C GLY A 124 -7.58 6.17 -13.04
N LYS A 125 -8.01 5.85 -14.26
CA LYS A 125 -7.29 5.04 -15.25
C LYS A 125 -6.28 5.89 -16.02
N TYR A 126 -5.11 5.33 -16.22
CA TYR A 126 -4.01 5.93 -16.95
C TYR A 126 -3.52 4.98 -18.03
N LYS A 127 -3.20 5.54 -19.19
CA LYS A 127 -2.34 4.87 -20.17
C LYS A 127 -0.89 5.10 -19.78
N ILE A 128 -0.17 4.02 -19.51
CA ILE A 128 1.29 4.07 -19.40
C ILE A 128 1.84 4.21 -20.83
N GLY A 129 2.48 5.34 -21.09
CA GLY A 129 3.00 5.70 -22.40
C GLY A 129 4.51 5.46 -22.53
N SER A 130 5.11 6.14 -23.51
CA SER A 130 6.55 6.06 -23.79
C SER A 130 7.41 6.34 -22.56
N SER A 131 8.50 5.58 -22.42
CA SER A 131 9.53 5.85 -21.43
C SER A 131 10.49 6.96 -21.89
N TYR A 132 11.16 7.56 -20.93
CA TYR A 132 12.30 8.46 -21.13
C TYR A 132 13.19 8.45 -19.88
N ASN A 133 14.42 8.93 -20.01
CA ASN A 133 15.30 9.15 -18.87
C ASN A 133 15.21 10.61 -18.43
N GLY A 134 14.67 10.85 -17.24
CA GLY A 134 14.56 12.18 -16.61
C GLY A 134 15.47 12.31 -15.39
N ASN A 135 15.21 13.33 -14.56
CA ASN A 135 15.99 13.60 -13.34
C ASN A 135 15.95 12.45 -12.32
N PHE A 136 14.92 11.59 -12.39
CA PHE A 136 14.76 10.41 -11.54
C PHE A 136 15.13 9.10 -12.25
N GLY A 137 15.81 9.18 -13.40
CA GLY A 137 16.12 8.03 -14.25
C GLY A 137 14.94 7.62 -15.12
N LEU A 138 14.79 6.31 -15.35
CA LEU A 138 13.72 5.75 -16.17
C LEU A 138 12.34 6.18 -15.65
N SER A 139 11.55 6.79 -16.52
CA SER A 139 10.22 7.31 -16.22
C SER A 139 9.26 7.03 -17.37
N TYR A 140 8.00 6.72 -17.07
CA TYR A 140 6.95 6.48 -18.07
C TYR A 140 5.90 7.57 -18.01
N LYS A 141 5.61 8.19 -19.15
CA LYS A 141 4.57 9.23 -19.23
C LYS A 141 3.20 8.65 -18.92
N LEU A 142 2.41 9.31 -18.08
CA LEU A 142 1.05 8.87 -17.77
C LEU A 142 0.02 9.78 -18.43
N LYS A 143 -0.81 9.21 -19.30
CA LYS A 143 -1.99 9.90 -19.86
C LYS A 143 -3.23 9.51 -19.07
N GLY A 144 -3.86 10.49 -18.42
CA GLY A 144 -5.14 10.27 -17.75
C GLY A 144 -6.27 9.98 -18.75
N LEU A 145 -7.11 9.02 -18.40
CA LEU A 145 -8.23 8.53 -19.21
C LEU A 145 -9.59 8.88 -18.58
N ASP A 146 -9.60 9.33 -17.33
CA ASP A 146 -10.81 9.72 -16.58
C ASP A 146 -10.81 11.24 -16.32
N LYS A 147 -11.98 11.83 -16.08
CA LYS A 147 -12.10 13.27 -15.74
C LYS A 147 -11.26 13.67 -14.51
N THR A 148 -11.08 12.75 -13.58
CA THR A 148 -10.34 12.93 -12.32
C THR A 148 -8.82 12.94 -12.49
N ASN A 149 -8.30 12.54 -13.65
CA ASN A 149 -6.86 12.57 -13.96
C ASN A 149 -6.55 13.14 -15.35
N SER A 150 -7.52 13.77 -16.02
CA SER A 150 -7.39 14.29 -17.38
C SER A 150 -6.24 15.28 -17.59
N ARG A 151 -5.72 15.90 -16.52
CA ARG A 151 -4.59 16.84 -16.58
C ARG A 151 -3.24 16.21 -16.24
N ALA A 152 -3.16 14.89 -16.14
CA ALA A 152 -1.93 14.19 -15.77
C ALA A 152 -0.74 14.54 -16.67
N LEU A 153 -0.93 14.61 -18.00
CA LEU A 153 0.12 15.00 -18.93
C LEU A 153 0.54 16.47 -18.75
N ASP A 154 -0.42 17.39 -18.65
CA ASP A 154 -0.15 18.83 -18.41
C ASP A 154 0.63 19.05 -17.11
N ARG A 155 0.42 18.18 -16.13
CA ARG A 155 1.07 18.19 -14.83
C ARG A 155 2.39 17.41 -14.80
N ALA A 156 2.85 16.90 -15.94
CA ALA A 156 4.03 16.06 -16.05
C ALA A 156 4.03 14.86 -15.09
N VAL A 157 2.86 14.28 -14.83
CA VAL A 157 2.72 13.08 -13.98
C VAL A 157 3.29 11.88 -14.72
N VAL A 158 4.22 11.17 -14.08
CA VAL A 158 4.92 10.01 -14.62
C VAL A 158 4.99 8.88 -13.60
N LEU A 159 5.07 7.64 -14.05
CA LEU A 159 5.48 6.51 -13.22
C LEU A 159 7.02 6.48 -13.21
N HIS A 160 7.64 6.64 -12.05
CA HIS A 160 9.09 6.65 -11.93
C HIS A 160 9.56 5.98 -10.63
N SER A 161 10.86 5.75 -10.53
CA SER A 161 11.47 5.27 -9.29
C SER A 161 12.08 6.40 -8.49
N TYR A 162 12.31 6.15 -7.20
CA TYR A 162 13.17 6.94 -6.35
C TYR A 162 13.86 6.02 -5.34
N TYR A 163 15.17 6.21 -5.16
CA TYR A 163 15.98 5.34 -4.30
C TYR A 163 15.51 5.34 -2.83
N GLY A 164 14.80 6.40 -2.41
CA GLY A 164 14.25 6.51 -1.06
C GLY A 164 12.97 5.70 -0.82
N VAL A 165 12.38 5.06 -1.84
CA VAL A 165 11.24 4.15 -1.65
C VAL A 165 11.79 2.74 -1.33
N PRO A 166 11.46 2.16 -0.16
CA PRO A 166 11.92 0.82 0.23
C PRO A 166 11.36 -0.29 -0.68
N ASN A 167 12.08 -1.40 -0.75
CA ASN A 167 11.61 -2.63 -1.43
C ASN A 167 10.73 -3.53 -0.56
N ILE A 168 10.70 -3.28 0.75
CA ILE A 168 9.95 -4.07 1.73
C ILE A 168 9.01 -3.15 2.50
N GLU A 169 7.89 -3.68 2.97
CA GLU A 169 6.96 -2.92 3.80
C GLU A 169 7.65 -2.36 5.05
N VAL A 170 7.33 -1.11 5.37
CA VAL A 170 7.88 -0.37 6.54
C VAL A 170 6.79 0.08 7.50
N TYR A 171 5.54 -0.32 7.27
CA TYR A 171 4.41 0.00 8.13
C TYR A 171 4.70 -0.38 9.60
N PRO A 172 4.41 0.48 10.59
CA PRO A 172 3.58 1.70 10.51
C PRO A 172 4.28 2.97 10.02
N ALA A 173 5.57 2.93 9.66
CA ALA A 173 6.25 4.10 9.13
C ALA A 173 5.72 4.48 7.72
N PRO A 174 5.63 5.77 7.39
CA PRO A 174 5.37 6.22 6.03
C PRO A 174 6.62 6.09 5.15
N ILE A 175 6.42 6.15 3.84
CA ILE A 175 7.52 6.30 2.85
C ILE A 175 7.62 7.75 2.37
N ALA A 176 8.68 8.04 1.58
CA ALA A 176 8.85 9.33 0.93
C ALA A 176 7.61 9.75 0.11
N LEU A 177 7.38 11.05 0.00
CA LEU A 177 6.28 11.64 -0.79
C LEU A 177 6.79 12.12 -2.15
N SER A 178 5.95 12.05 -3.17
CA SER A 178 6.21 12.62 -4.51
C SER A 178 5.52 13.98 -4.66
N GLU A 179 5.50 14.54 -5.87
CA GLU A 179 4.70 15.73 -6.22
C GLU A 179 3.43 15.37 -7.01
N GLY A 180 2.93 14.14 -6.85
CA GLY A 180 1.72 13.62 -7.49
C GLY A 180 1.96 12.42 -8.40
N CYS A 181 3.22 12.11 -8.69
CA CYS A 181 3.64 10.93 -9.44
C CYS A 181 3.52 9.64 -8.60
N PRO A 182 3.04 8.53 -9.19
CA PRO A 182 3.29 7.20 -8.63
C PRO A 182 4.79 6.94 -8.62
N MET A 183 5.38 6.95 -7.42
CA MET A 183 6.82 6.84 -7.24
C MET A 183 7.15 5.56 -6.46
N VAL A 184 7.84 4.63 -7.11
CA VAL A 184 8.15 3.29 -6.59
C VAL A 184 9.64 3.12 -6.31
N SER A 185 10.06 1.96 -5.78
CA SER A 185 11.48 1.65 -5.66
C SER A 185 12.11 1.35 -7.04
N THR A 186 13.43 1.50 -7.16
CA THR A 186 14.14 1.18 -8.41
C THR A 186 14.00 -0.30 -8.80
N ALA A 187 14.05 -1.21 -7.82
CA ALA A 187 13.89 -2.64 -8.10
C ALA A 187 12.46 -2.97 -8.55
N PHE A 188 11.46 -2.36 -7.92
CA PHE A 188 10.07 -2.58 -8.33
C PHE A 188 9.78 -1.99 -9.71
N LEU A 189 10.31 -0.80 -10.05
CA LEU A 189 10.18 -0.27 -11.42
C LEU A 189 10.84 -1.18 -12.46
N ALA A 190 11.99 -1.79 -12.15
CA ALA A 190 12.62 -2.77 -13.03
C ALA A 190 11.74 -4.02 -13.23
N GLN A 191 11.05 -4.48 -12.18
CA GLN A 191 10.07 -5.56 -12.29
C GLN A 191 8.86 -5.15 -13.14
N LEU A 192 8.30 -3.93 -12.94
CA LEU A 192 7.21 -3.41 -13.77
C LEU A 192 7.63 -3.30 -15.24
N LYS A 193 8.88 -2.91 -15.51
CA LYS A 193 9.44 -2.84 -16.86
C LYS A 193 9.39 -4.19 -17.57
N ALA A 194 9.65 -5.31 -16.90
CA ALA A 194 9.59 -6.62 -17.54
C ALA A 194 8.19 -6.91 -18.14
N TYR A 195 7.13 -6.63 -17.39
CA TYR A 195 5.75 -6.76 -17.91
C TYR A 195 5.47 -5.79 -19.07
N MET A 196 5.97 -4.56 -18.99
CA MET A 196 5.78 -3.56 -20.05
C MET A 196 6.57 -3.89 -21.33
N ASP A 197 7.73 -4.52 -21.22
CA ASP A 197 8.56 -4.93 -22.36
C ASP A 197 7.99 -6.16 -23.08
N GLU A 198 7.26 -7.03 -22.36
CA GLU A 198 6.61 -8.22 -22.93
C GLU A 198 5.34 -7.86 -23.74
N SER A 199 4.72 -6.71 -23.44
CA SER A 199 3.49 -6.28 -24.12
C SER A 199 3.76 -5.49 -25.39
N GLN A 200 2.94 -5.72 -26.41
CA GLN A 200 2.90 -4.90 -27.63
C GLN A 200 1.96 -3.70 -27.49
N GLU A 201 1.10 -3.72 -26.47
CA GLU A 201 0.08 -2.71 -26.20
C GLU A 201 0.40 -1.98 -24.89
N PRO A 202 -0.14 -0.76 -24.69
CA PRO A 202 0.06 -0.08 -23.41
C PRO A 202 -0.58 -0.87 -22.26
N ILE A 203 0.09 -0.90 -21.11
CA ILE A 203 -0.50 -1.40 -19.87
C ILE A 203 -1.42 -0.31 -19.27
N LEU A 204 -2.59 -0.74 -18.81
CA LEU A 204 -3.51 0.08 -18.03
C LEU A 204 -2.99 0.21 -16.59
N LEU A 205 -2.86 1.44 -16.09
CA LEU A 205 -2.64 1.72 -14.67
C LEU A 205 -3.92 2.32 -14.07
N TRP A 206 -4.48 1.70 -13.04
CA TRP A 206 -5.64 2.21 -12.33
C TRP A 206 -5.29 2.58 -10.88
N ILE A 207 -5.34 3.89 -10.58
CA ILE A 207 -5.20 4.41 -9.22
C ILE A 207 -6.58 4.67 -8.64
N TYR A 208 -6.91 4.05 -7.50
CA TYR A 208 -8.21 4.19 -6.85
C TYR A 208 -8.08 4.34 -5.33
N TYR A 209 -9.13 4.86 -4.71
CA TYR A 209 -9.33 5.01 -3.28
C TYR A 209 -10.75 4.55 -2.98
#